data_AF-A0AAV8WU52-F1
#
_entry.id   AF-A0AAV8WU52-F1
#
_cell.length_a   1.000
_cell.length_b   1.000
_cell.length_c   1.000
_cell.angle_alpha   90.00
_cell.angle_beta   90.00
_cell.angle_gamma   90.00
#
_symmetry.space_group_name_H-M   'P 1'
#
loop_
_entity.id
_entity.type
_entity.pdbx_description
1 polymer ?
#
loop_
_entity_poly.entity_id
_entity_poly.type
_entity_poly.pdbx_seq_one_letter_code
_entity_poly.pdbx_strand_id
1 'polypeptide(L)'
;MYPDFRGKHGKHFKIDEKVKNGVRDHIKSISRVPSHYCRSGASREYIEGGKSLADIHRDYEQKCKDDNEPAANYMMYSRIFNEEFNISFYIPKRDQCDVCIEYSNSKDEEKVNLKSNYDLHLNEAKLARMEKEKDKKIFTKHGCCCV
;
A
#
# COMPACT_ATOMS: atom_id res chain seq x y z
N MET A 1 46.30 32.45 -9.20
CA MET A 1 44.91 31.97 -9.43
C MET A 1 44.60 30.98 -8.33
N TYR A 2 43.66 31.30 -7.43
CA TYR A 2 43.32 30.42 -6.30
C TYR A 2 42.30 29.38 -6.73
N PRO A 3 42.42 28.12 -6.27
CA PRO A 3 41.42 27.10 -6.53
C PRO A 3 40.09 27.45 -5.84
N ASP A 4 38.98 27.43 -6.60
CA ASP A 4 37.61 27.63 -6.11
C ASP A 4 37.03 26.30 -5.60
N PHE A 5 36.59 26.28 -4.33
CA PHE A 5 36.10 25.08 -3.64
C PHE A 5 34.60 25.13 -3.34
N ARG A 6 33.83 26.00 -4.01
CA ARG A 6 32.37 26.07 -3.80
C ARG A 6 31.70 24.76 -4.24
N GLY A 7 30.79 24.25 -3.40
CA GLY A 7 29.99 23.04 -3.67
C GLY A 7 30.71 21.69 -3.51
N LYS A 8 32.02 21.67 -3.22
CA LYS A 8 32.76 20.41 -2.98
C LYS A 8 32.81 20.08 -1.49
N HIS A 9 31.70 19.57 -0.96
CA HIS A 9 31.66 19.03 0.39
C HIS A 9 32.05 17.55 0.37
N GLY A 10 33.35 17.25 0.55
CA GLY A 10 33.90 15.88 0.60
C GLY A 10 33.46 15.04 1.81
N LYS A 11 32.33 15.39 2.46
CA LYS A 11 31.82 14.78 3.69
C LYS A 11 30.43 14.16 3.51
N HIS A 12 30.07 13.76 2.30
CA HIS A 12 28.91 12.89 2.12
C HIS A 12 29.27 11.49 2.59
N PHE A 13 29.03 11.23 3.88
CA PHE A 13 29.24 9.93 4.47
C PHE A 13 28.34 8.92 3.75
N LYS A 14 28.96 7.96 3.07
CA LYS A 14 28.22 6.88 2.41
C LYS A 14 27.90 5.85 3.49
N ILE A 15 26.62 5.72 3.81
CA ILE A 15 26.15 4.71 4.76
C ILE A 15 26.44 3.32 4.19
N ASP A 16 26.83 2.40 5.07
CA ASP A 16 27.13 1.02 4.74
C ASP A 16 25.90 0.31 4.13
N GLU A 17 26.11 -0.45 3.06
CA GLU A 17 25.03 -1.16 2.38
C GLU A 17 24.43 -2.27 3.25
N LYS A 18 25.18 -2.82 4.20
CA LYS A 18 24.67 -3.81 5.17
C LYS A 18 23.51 -3.23 5.99
N VAL A 19 23.66 -1.99 6.46
CA VAL A 19 22.63 -1.29 7.23
C VAL A 19 21.36 -1.08 6.38
N LYS A 20 21.51 -0.72 5.11
CA LYS A 20 20.37 -0.56 4.20
C LYS A 20 19.66 -1.90 3.93
N ASN A 21 20.42 -2.97 3.75
CA ASN A 21 19.85 -4.30 3.57
C ASN A 21 19.07 -4.77 4.80
N GLY A 22 19.59 -4.52 6.01
CA GLY A 22 18.86 -4.80 7.25
C GLY A 22 17.49 -4.11 7.31
N VAL A 23 17.41 -2.85 6.86
CA VAL A 23 16.12 -2.14 6.73
C VAL A 23 15.20 -2.81 5.72
N ARG A 24 15.70 -3.13 4.52
CA ARG A 24 14.90 -3.78 3.46
C ARG A 24 14.35 -5.13 3.92
N ASP A 25 15.17 -5.92 4.59
CA ASP A 25 14.80 -7.25 5.08
C ASP A 25 13.76 -7.15 6.19
N HIS A 26 13.90 -6.18 7.09
CA HIS A 26 12.87 -5.88 8.09
C HIS A 26 11.53 -5.49 7.43
N ILE A 27 11.54 -4.55 6.48
CA ILE A 27 10.30 -4.13 5.78
C ILE A 27 9.64 -5.31 5.06
N LYS A 28 10.42 -6.18 4.41
CA LYS A 28 9.89 -7.38 3.73
C LYS A 28 9.28 -8.40 4.67
N SER A 29 9.72 -8.44 5.93
CA SER A 29 9.21 -9.38 6.94
C SER A 29 7.83 -8.99 7.50
N ILE A 30 7.40 -7.75 7.27
CA ILE A 30 6.10 -7.25 7.73
C ILE A 30 4.97 -7.89 6.91
N SER A 31 3.92 -8.35 7.59
CA SER A 31 2.72 -8.86 6.93
C SER A 31 2.02 -7.73 6.16
N ARG A 32 1.66 -8.04 4.91
CA ARG A 32 1.05 -7.08 3.98
C ARG A 32 -0.22 -7.68 3.38
N VAL A 33 -1.21 -6.82 3.19
CA VAL A 33 -2.48 -7.18 2.57
C VAL A 33 -2.54 -6.53 1.20
N PRO A 34 -2.86 -7.30 0.14
CA PRO A 34 -3.06 -6.72 -1.18
C PRO A 34 -4.26 -5.79 -1.14
N SER A 35 -4.21 -4.70 -1.91
CA SER A 35 -5.34 -3.81 -2.00
C SER A 35 -6.50 -4.44 -2.76
N HIS A 36 -7.39 -5.12 -2.06
CA HIS A 36 -8.62 -5.69 -2.60
C HIS A 36 -9.50 -4.63 -3.30
N TYR A 37 -9.38 -3.37 -2.87
CA TYR A 37 -10.13 -2.23 -3.38
C TYR A 37 -9.33 -1.33 -4.35
N CYS A 38 -8.15 -1.77 -4.82
CA CYS A 38 -7.42 -0.98 -5.80
C CYS A 38 -8.08 -1.12 -7.18
N ARG A 39 -8.02 -0.04 -7.96
CA ARG A 39 -8.36 -0.10 -9.39
C ARG A 39 -7.48 -1.14 -10.07
N SER A 40 -7.95 -1.76 -11.14
CA SER A 40 -7.36 -2.92 -11.82
C SER A 40 -5.88 -2.79 -12.26
N GLY A 41 -5.27 -1.60 -12.18
CA GLY A 41 -3.86 -1.35 -12.47
C GLY A 41 -3.00 -0.90 -11.29
N ALA A 42 -3.56 -0.77 -10.08
CA ALA A 42 -2.82 -0.34 -8.90
C ALA A 42 -2.37 -1.54 -8.06
N SER A 43 -1.06 -1.73 -7.94
CA SER A 43 -0.39 -2.80 -7.19
C SER A 43 0.04 -2.39 -5.78
N ARG A 44 -0.60 -1.37 -5.20
CA ARG A 44 -0.23 -0.88 -3.86
C ARG A 44 -0.61 -1.91 -2.80
N GLU A 45 0.33 -2.18 -1.91
CA GLU A 45 0.15 -3.08 -0.76
C GLU A 45 -0.07 -2.28 0.52
N TYR A 46 -0.76 -2.88 1.49
CA TYR A 46 -1.11 -2.19 2.72
C TYR A 46 -0.65 -2.96 3.95
N ILE A 47 -0.09 -2.23 4.92
CA ILE A 47 0.13 -2.75 6.28
C ILE A 47 -1.16 -2.51 7.06
N GLU A 48 -1.67 -3.55 7.73
CA GLU A 48 -2.87 -3.44 8.55
C GLU A 48 -2.72 -2.34 9.61
N GLY A 49 -3.81 -1.62 9.86
CA GLY A 49 -3.81 -0.47 10.76
C GLY A 49 -3.47 -0.87 12.19
N GLY A 50 -2.72 -0.01 12.90
CA GLY A 50 -2.39 -0.20 14.32
C GLY A 50 -0.95 0.16 14.66
N LYS A 51 -0.03 0.13 13.68
CA LYS A 51 1.35 0.59 13.83
C LYS A 51 1.65 1.69 12.83
N SER A 52 2.28 2.77 13.30
CA SER A 52 2.85 3.83 12.47
C SER A 52 4.25 3.46 11.97
N LEU A 53 4.77 4.23 11.03
CA LEU A 53 6.16 4.07 10.57
C LEU A 53 7.17 4.19 11.72
N ALA A 54 6.88 5.05 12.69
CA ALA A 54 7.70 5.20 13.89
C ALA A 54 7.64 3.96 14.79
N ASP A 55 6.47 3.31 14.91
CA ASP A 55 6.35 2.04 15.64
C ASP A 55 7.16 0.93 14.98
N ILE A 56 7.05 0.81 13.66
CA ILE A 56 7.79 -0.19 12.89
C ILE A 56 9.30 0.02 12.99
N HIS A 57 9.75 1.28 13.00
CA HIS A 57 11.16 1.63 13.20
C HIS A 57 11.62 1.32 14.63
N ARG A 58 10.79 1.51 15.66
CA ARG A 58 11.11 1.09 17.03
C ARG A 58 11.27 -0.43 17.14
N ASP A 59 10.38 -1.19 16.49
CA ASP A 59 10.49 -2.65 16.43
C ASP A 59 11.79 -3.08 15.71
N TYR A 60 12.17 -2.36 14.65
CA TYR A 60 13.43 -2.58 13.94
C TYR A 60 14.65 -2.31 14.83
N GLU A 61 14.67 -1.18 15.54
CA GLU A 61 15.76 -0.84 16.45
C GLU A 61 15.91 -1.87 17.56
N GLN A 62 14.79 -2.38 18.09
CA GLN A 62 14.83 -3.42 19.10
C GLN A 62 15.43 -4.71 18.54
N LYS A 63 14.99 -5.15 17.35
CA LYS A 63 15.54 -6.33 16.67
C LYS A 63 17.05 -6.20 16.43
N CYS A 64 17.50 -5.04 15.93
CA CYS A 64 18.94 -4.80 15.72
C CYS A 64 19.74 -4.83 17.03
N LYS A 65 19.18 -4.36 18.16
CA LYS A 65 19.83 -4.48 19.47
C LYS A 65 19.97 -5.93 19.90
N ASP A 66 18.91 -6.73 19.71
CA ASP A 66 18.90 -8.14 20.07
C ASP A 66 19.92 -8.94 19.22
N ASP A 67 20.04 -8.60 17.93
CA ASP A 67 20.97 -9.22 16.98
C ASP A 67 22.42 -8.64 17.05
N ASN A 68 22.68 -7.66 17.93
CA ASN A 68 23.94 -6.90 18.00
C ASN A 68 24.39 -6.28 16.66
N GLU A 69 23.44 -5.82 15.85
CA GLU A 69 23.68 -5.19 14.56
C GLU A 69 23.46 -3.66 14.59
N PRO A 70 24.18 -2.89 13.75
CA PRO A 70 23.95 -1.46 13.65
C PRO A 70 22.58 -1.15 13.01
N ALA A 71 21.75 -0.38 13.72
CA ALA A 71 20.46 0.09 13.22
C ALA A 71 20.59 1.36 12.37
N ALA A 72 19.79 1.45 11.30
CA ALA A 72 19.59 2.69 10.57
C ALA A 72 18.79 3.72 11.39
N ASN A 73 19.09 5.01 11.19
CA ASN A 73 18.28 6.07 11.76
C ASN A 73 16.88 6.15 11.10
N TYR A 74 15.94 6.81 11.77
CA TYR A 74 14.56 6.94 11.31
C TYR A 74 14.45 7.58 9.91
N MET A 75 15.26 8.61 9.63
CA MET A 75 15.20 9.33 8.34
C MET A 75 15.56 8.40 7.17
N MET A 76 16.60 7.58 7.33
CA MET A 76 17.01 6.60 6.33
C MET A 76 15.98 5.48 6.20
N TYR A 77 15.47 5.00 7.33
CA TYR A 77 14.42 3.98 7.37
C TYR A 77 13.18 4.45 6.58
N SER A 78 12.71 5.67 6.88
CA SER A 78 11.57 6.30 6.21
C SER A 78 11.81 6.52 4.72
N ARG A 79 13.02 6.93 4.35
CA ARG A 79 13.39 7.11 2.95
C ARG A 79 13.34 5.80 2.17
N ILE A 80 13.96 4.74 2.69
CA ILE A 80 13.93 3.40 2.07
C ILE A 80 12.47 2.92 1.95
N PHE A 81 11.68 3.07 3.03
CA PHE A 81 10.27 2.67 3.04
C PHE A 81 9.46 3.37 1.94
N ASN A 82 9.62 4.68 1.76
CA ASN A 82 8.82 5.45 0.80
C ASN A 82 9.33 5.40 -0.65
N GLU A 83 10.65 5.26 -0.87
CA GLU A 83 11.25 5.28 -2.21
C GLU A 83 11.34 3.87 -2.83
N GLU A 84 11.60 2.83 -2.03
CA GLU A 84 11.83 1.47 -2.55
C GLU A 84 10.57 0.59 -2.50
N PHE A 85 9.58 0.92 -1.66
CA PHE A 85 8.39 0.10 -1.46
C PHE A 85 7.11 0.88 -1.78
N ASN A 86 6.23 0.29 -2.59
CA ASN A 86 4.88 0.81 -2.83
C ASN A 86 3.91 0.30 -1.76
N ILE A 87 4.24 0.56 -0.49
CA ILE A 87 3.47 0.14 0.68
C ILE A 87 2.86 1.37 1.35
N SER A 88 1.65 1.25 1.88
CA SER A 88 1.02 2.30 2.67
C SER A 88 0.32 1.73 3.90
N PHE A 89 0.05 2.58 4.89
CA PHE A 89 -0.76 2.17 6.03
C PHE A 89 -2.23 2.08 5.63
N TYR A 90 -2.90 1.00 6.05
CA TYR A 90 -4.32 0.83 5.79
C TYR A 90 -5.11 1.89 6.57
N ILE A 91 -5.87 2.70 5.84
CA ILE A 91 -6.82 3.65 6.40
C ILE A 91 -8.21 3.17 5.99
N PRO A 92 -9.09 2.85 6.94
CA PRO A 92 -10.47 2.50 6.63
C PRO A 92 -11.09 3.58 5.76
N LYS A 93 -11.61 3.20 4.59
CA LYS A 93 -12.30 4.15 3.70
C LYS A 93 -13.62 4.55 4.34
N ARG A 94 -14.01 5.82 4.18
CA ARG A 94 -15.31 6.32 4.68
C ARG A 94 -16.49 5.72 3.91
N ASP A 95 -16.32 5.45 2.61
CA ASP A 95 -17.36 4.90 1.74
C ASP A 95 -17.15 3.40 1.51
N GLN A 96 -17.22 2.61 2.58
CA GLN A 96 -17.29 1.16 2.44
C GLN A 96 -18.76 0.75 2.26
N CYS A 97 -19.01 -0.26 1.42
CA CYS A 97 -20.37 -0.78 1.22
C CYS A 97 -20.78 -1.60 2.43
N ASP A 98 -21.85 -1.19 3.11
CA ASP A 98 -22.35 -1.85 4.33
C ASP A 98 -22.57 -3.35 4.11
N VAL A 99 -23.20 -3.73 2.99
CA VAL A 99 -23.47 -5.13 2.62
C VAL A 99 -22.18 -5.96 2.49
N CYS A 100 -21.13 -5.37 1.91
CA CYS A 100 -19.85 -6.06 1.75
C CYS A 100 -19.09 -6.19 3.07
N ILE A 101 -19.14 -5.15 3.91
CA ILE A 101 -18.49 -5.15 5.24
C ILE A 101 -19.16 -6.17 6.14
N GLU A 102 -20.50 -6.15 6.19
CA GLU A 102 -21.33 -7.05 6.98
C GLU A 102 -20.98 -8.50 6.65
N TYR A 103 -21.02 -8.87 5.36
CA TYR A 103 -20.66 -10.22 4.93
C TYR A 103 -19.21 -10.59 5.26
N SER A 104 -18.25 -9.67 5.12
CA SER A 104 -16.83 -9.92 5.42
C SER A 104 -16.59 -10.19 6.91
N ASN A 105 -17.23 -9.39 7.77
CA ASN A 105 -17.02 -9.39 9.22
C ASN A 105 -17.86 -10.45 9.95
N SER A 106 -18.91 -11.00 9.33
CA SER A 106 -19.74 -12.06 9.90
C SER A 106 -19.00 -13.39 10.07
N LYS A 107 -19.47 -14.17 11.04
CA LYS A 107 -19.00 -15.55 11.30
C LYS A 107 -19.48 -16.49 10.19
N ASP A 108 -18.84 -17.67 10.08
CA ASP A 108 -19.14 -18.62 8.99
C ASP A 108 -20.62 -19.06 8.95
N GLU A 109 -21.27 -19.22 10.11
CA GLU A 109 -22.70 -19.56 10.20
C GLU A 109 -23.60 -18.43 9.66
N GLU A 110 -23.29 -17.17 9.99
CA GLU A 110 -24.03 -16.00 9.51
C GLU A 110 -23.77 -15.72 8.03
N LYS A 111 -22.55 -16.01 7.55
CA LYS A 111 -22.20 -15.90 6.13
C LYS A 111 -23.09 -16.77 5.26
N VAL A 112 -23.48 -17.97 5.71
CA VAL A 112 -24.39 -18.82 4.94
C VAL A 112 -25.73 -18.11 4.68
N ASN A 113 -26.25 -17.42 5.69
CA ASN A 113 -27.51 -16.68 5.58
C ASN A 113 -27.37 -15.40 4.74
N LEU A 114 -26.26 -14.68 4.90
CA LEU A 114 -25.99 -13.44 4.18
C LEU A 114 -25.53 -13.66 2.74
N LYS A 115 -25.06 -14.86 2.40
CA LYS A 115 -24.49 -15.20 1.08
C LYS A 115 -25.44 -14.89 -0.06
N SER A 116 -26.73 -15.20 0.08
CA SER A 116 -27.69 -14.93 -0.99
C SER A 116 -27.83 -13.44 -1.29
N ASN A 117 -27.85 -12.59 -0.27
CA ASN A 117 -27.94 -11.14 -0.43
C ASN A 117 -26.62 -10.58 -1.00
N TYR A 118 -25.49 -11.09 -0.50
CA TYR A 118 -24.17 -10.72 -1.00
C TYR A 118 -23.97 -11.08 -2.48
N ASP A 119 -24.37 -12.28 -2.89
CA ASP A 119 -24.28 -12.73 -4.29
C ASP A 119 -25.20 -11.90 -5.21
N LEU A 120 -26.39 -11.51 -4.74
CA LEU A 120 -27.28 -10.60 -5.46
C LEU A 120 -26.62 -9.23 -5.64
N HIS A 121 -26.09 -8.63 -4.58
CA HIS A 121 -25.37 -7.36 -4.61
C HIS A 121 -24.22 -7.37 -5.62
N LEU A 122 -23.42 -8.45 -5.65
CA LEU A 122 -22.33 -8.61 -6.62
C LEU A 122 -22.84 -8.72 -8.06
N ASN A 123 -23.93 -9.44 -8.29
CA ASN A 123 -24.53 -9.59 -9.60
C ASN A 123 -25.09 -8.26 -10.13
N GLU A 124 -25.82 -7.52 -9.31
CA GLU A 124 -26.35 -6.20 -9.67
C GLU A 124 -25.22 -5.21 -10.01
N ALA A 125 -24.16 -5.19 -9.20
CA ALA A 125 -22.98 -4.38 -9.46
C ALA A 125 -22.28 -4.78 -10.78
N LYS A 126 -22.24 -6.07 -11.10
CA LYS A 126 -21.68 -6.58 -12.37
C LYS A 126 -22.54 -6.17 -13.56
N LEU A 127 -23.87 -6.33 -13.46
CA LEU A 127 -24.81 -5.90 -14.51
C LEU A 127 -24.67 -4.41 -14.80
N ALA A 128 -24.69 -3.56 -13.76
CA ALA A 128 -24.52 -2.12 -13.91
C ALA A 128 -23.20 -1.73 -14.59
N ARG A 129 -22.09 -2.43 -14.27
CA ARG A 129 -20.79 -2.22 -14.95
C ARG A 129 -20.85 -2.63 -16.42
N MET A 130 -21.45 -3.77 -16.73
CA MET A 130 -21.57 -4.27 -18.11
C MET A 130 -22.42 -3.32 -18.96
N GLU A 131 -23.55 -2.82 -18.45
CA GLU A 131 -24.37 -1.83 -19.17
C GLU A 131 -23.60 -0.54 -19.41
N LYS A 132 -22.89 -0.01 -18.40
CA LYS A 132 -22.02 1.16 -18.58
C LYS A 132 -20.93 0.96 -19.63
N GLU A 133 -20.36 -0.25 -19.72
CA GLU A 133 -19.36 -0.57 -20.75
C GLU A 133 -19.98 -0.65 -22.15
N LYS A 134 -21.21 -1.17 -22.27
CA LYS A 134 -21.97 -1.15 -23.52
C LYS A 134 -22.23 0.29 -23.96
N ASP A 135 -22.70 1.16 -23.05
CA ASP A 135 -22.94 2.57 -23.33
C ASP A 135 -21.67 3.29 -23.82
N LYS A 136 -20.53 3.06 -23.16
CA LYS A 136 -19.24 3.58 -23.60
C LYS A 136 -18.88 3.13 -25.02
N LYS A 137 -19.10 1.86 -25.36
CA LYS A 137 -18.82 1.30 -26.69
C LYS A 137 -19.77 1.84 -27.77
N ILE A 138 -21.02 2.10 -27.42
CA ILE A 138 -21.99 2.74 -28.31
C ILE A 138 -21.54 4.18 -28.61
N PHE A 139 -21.17 4.92 -27.56
CA PHE A 139 -20.74 6.32 -27.67
C PHE A 139 -19.42 6.49 -28.44
N THR A 140 -18.48 5.55 -28.35
CA THR A 140 -17.24 5.62 -29.15
C THR A 140 -17.43 5.26 -30.62
N LYS A 141 -18.52 4.55 -30.99
CA LYS A 141 -18.86 4.24 -32.39
C LYS A 141 -19.61 5.37 -33.09
N HIS A 142 -20.42 6.13 -32.36
CA HIS A 142 -21.04 7.36 -32.85
C HIS A 142 -20.10 8.54 -32.53
N GLY A 143 -19.10 8.76 -33.39
CA GLY A 143 -18.11 9.81 -33.22
C GLY A 143 -18.73 11.15 -32.82
N CYS A 144 -18.44 11.59 -31.61
CA CYS A 144 -18.65 12.97 -31.18
C CYS A 144 -17.27 13.57 -30.88
N CYS A 145 -16.92 14.54 -31.72
CA CYS A 145 -15.84 15.48 -31.57
C CYS A 145 -16.00 16.22 -30.24
N CYS A 146 -15.12 16.00 -29.27
CA CYS A 146 -14.82 16.98 -28.24
C CYS A 146 -13.31 17.08 -28.11
N VAL A 147 -12.81 18.23 -28.54
CA VAL A 147 -11.46 18.79 -28.32
C VAL A 147 -11.25 19.05 -26.84
#